data_AF-A0A562IG96-F1
#
_entry.id   AF-A0A562IG96-F1
#
_cell.length_a   1.000
_cell.length_b   1.000
_cell.length_c   1.000
_cell.angle_alpha   90.00
_cell.angle_beta   90.00
_cell.angle_gamma   90.00
#
_symmetry.space_group_name_H-M   'P 1'
#
loop_
_entity.id
_entity.type
_entity.pdbx_description
1 polymer ?
#
loop_
_entity_poly.entity_id
_entity_poly.type
_entity_poly.pdbx_seq_one_letter_code
_entity_poly.pdbx_strand_id
1 'polypeptide(L)'
;MAGDDRDQGGRRVPPSVDARHARGVQFGDHNVQHNHFAPPVRSAYLEHVRRLAPQTLLDRDAELARLAAFCAGDQSGAYLWWEARPGDGRTALLSWFVLHPPAGVRAVSFFVNGRRTARRNRDAFIDVVLEQLVELTDGSMPGHLTESTREAHLLRRYAEAAEACRRRGERLVLVVDGLGEDDGTDARGASIAALLPADGPPVVVTSAVGWRIPADVPPDHPLRRWRARWLPRHVGPEERRRAAEEAARRELRLRQAERERREAEQRARQEQAAESERTSRAARAEAARRASTLVGGWILALVVTAWFAWGWNDPGIARILTGQLLLGGLGAVAGLVVPAVRLGAAYRPALRSPAAWLPSPRAALARGAAVLAFLVLGGALAHDYRLARHERLIEELVRREQQLPGFGEVLTLVFLLLVGAGAVVAGLLVGQSAVAPWQQRHREARRSGLPATRPGHPTERPGGAAG
;
A
#
# COMPACT_ATOMS: atom_id res chain seq x y z
N MET A 1 -116.14 22.88 -54.34
CA MET A 1 -114.76 23.11 -54.83
C MET A 1 -114.34 24.46 -54.30
N ALA A 2 -113.26 24.68 -53.58
CA ALA A 2 -112.15 23.91 -53.02
C ALA A 2 -111.67 24.83 -51.87
N GLY A 3 -111.11 24.42 -50.74
CA GLY A 3 -110.14 23.38 -50.47
C GLY A 3 -109.43 23.88 -49.21
N ASP A 4 -109.39 23.01 -48.21
CA ASP A 4 -108.57 23.10 -47.01
C ASP A 4 -107.09 23.31 -47.40
N ASP A 5 -106.39 24.20 -46.70
CA ASP A 5 -104.93 24.08 -46.54
C ASP A 5 -104.50 24.81 -45.27
N ARG A 6 -104.52 24.03 -44.19
CA ARG A 6 -103.71 24.26 -43.00
C ARG A 6 -102.23 24.10 -43.36
N ASP A 7 -101.42 24.72 -42.52
CA ASP A 7 -100.04 24.32 -42.23
C ASP A 7 -98.93 24.94 -43.10
N GLN A 8 -98.42 26.09 -42.65
CA GLN A 8 -96.98 26.37 -42.72
C GLN A 8 -96.52 26.97 -41.39
N GLY A 9 -96.57 26.15 -40.34
CA GLY A 9 -95.77 26.36 -39.15
C GLY A 9 -94.29 26.20 -39.50
N GLY A 10 -93.66 27.28 -39.98
CA GLY A 10 -92.22 27.35 -40.23
C GLY A 10 -91.45 27.03 -38.94
N ARG A 11 -91.10 25.76 -38.77
CA ARG A 11 -90.31 25.25 -37.65
C ARG A 11 -88.91 25.85 -37.79
N ARG A 12 -88.67 27.00 -37.15
CA ARG A 12 -87.33 27.54 -36.96
C ARG A 12 -86.51 26.44 -36.29
N VAL A 13 -85.57 25.85 -37.02
CA VAL A 13 -84.55 24.98 -36.44
C VAL A 13 -83.88 25.81 -35.35
N PRO A 14 -83.93 25.40 -34.07
CA PRO A 14 -83.28 26.16 -33.01
C PRO A 14 -81.80 26.28 -33.34
N PRO A 15 -81.16 27.44 -33.07
CA PRO A 15 -79.73 27.61 -33.33
C PRO A 15 -78.97 26.47 -32.67
N SER A 16 -78.10 25.80 -33.44
CA SER A 16 -77.23 24.78 -32.90
C SER A 16 -76.36 25.42 -31.82
N VAL A 17 -76.54 24.99 -30.58
CA VAL A 17 -75.74 25.46 -29.46
C VAL A 17 -74.36 24.80 -29.58
N ASP A 18 -73.34 25.61 -29.90
CA ASP A 18 -71.94 25.16 -29.89
C ASP A 18 -71.41 25.14 -28.45
N ALA A 19 -71.52 23.98 -27.81
CA ALA A 19 -71.09 23.76 -26.43
C ALA A 19 -69.66 23.21 -26.32
N ARG A 20 -68.84 23.23 -27.38
CA ARG A 20 -67.49 22.63 -27.38
C ARG A 20 -66.52 23.21 -26.34
N HIS A 21 -66.84 24.40 -25.82
CA HIS A 21 -66.05 25.08 -24.78
C HIS A 21 -66.83 25.31 -23.48
N ALA A 22 -68.02 24.72 -23.33
CA ALA A 22 -68.81 24.86 -22.11
C ALA A 22 -68.09 24.19 -20.93
N ARG A 23 -67.88 24.95 -19.84
CA ARG A 23 -67.19 24.50 -18.62
C ARG A 23 -68.12 23.94 -17.55
N GLY A 24 -69.42 23.90 -17.84
CA GLY A 24 -70.44 23.40 -16.94
C GLY A 24 -71.71 23.09 -17.71
N VAL A 25 -72.51 22.19 -17.14
CA VAL A 25 -73.87 21.90 -17.61
C VAL A 25 -74.81 22.39 -16.53
N GLN A 26 -75.74 23.24 -16.91
CA GLN A 26 -76.85 23.65 -16.07
C GLN A 26 -78.06 22.81 -16.45
N PHE A 27 -78.54 22.00 -15.51
CA PHE A 27 -79.85 21.37 -15.61
C PHE A 27 -80.65 21.72 -14.36
N GLY A 28 -81.95 21.85 -14.54
CA GLY A 28 -82.85 22.22 -13.46
C GLY A 28 -84.28 21.86 -13.81
N ASP A 29 -85.03 21.53 -12.77
CA ASP A 29 -86.47 21.35 -12.81
C ASP A 29 -87.04 21.97 -11.53
N HIS A 30 -88.26 22.50 -11.57
CA HIS A 30 -88.96 23.10 -10.42
C HIS A 30 -88.13 24.13 -9.60
N ASN A 31 -87.50 25.10 -10.27
CA ASN A 31 -86.66 26.16 -9.65
C ASN A 31 -85.42 25.68 -8.88
N VAL A 32 -85.02 24.41 -9.01
CA VAL A 32 -83.74 23.92 -8.46
C VAL A 32 -82.69 23.91 -9.56
N GLN A 33 -81.61 24.66 -9.36
CA GLN A 33 -80.49 24.74 -10.29
C GLN A 33 -79.34 23.85 -9.80
N HIS A 34 -78.99 22.82 -10.57
CA HIS A 34 -77.78 22.03 -10.36
C HIS A 34 -76.68 22.53 -11.30
N ASN A 35 -75.70 23.23 -10.74
CA ASN A 35 -74.51 23.65 -11.47
C ASN A 35 -73.38 22.66 -11.23
N HIS A 36 -73.06 21.84 -12.23
CA HIS A 36 -71.88 20.98 -12.18
C HIS A 36 -70.68 21.69 -12.79
N PHE A 37 -69.76 22.13 -11.93
CA PHE A 37 -68.43 22.60 -12.31
C PHE A 37 -67.41 21.55 -11.86
N ALA A 38 -66.66 20.99 -12.80
CA ALA A 38 -65.48 20.21 -12.44
C ALA A 38 -64.29 21.19 -12.38
N PRO A 39 -63.71 21.46 -11.20
CA PRO A 39 -62.60 22.39 -11.09
C PRO A 39 -61.40 21.89 -11.91
N PRO A 40 -60.56 22.80 -12.44
CA PRO A 40 -59.33 22.40 -13.10
C PRO A 40 -58.44 21.63 -12.13
N VAL A 41 -57.80 20.58 -12.64
CA VAL A 41 -56.92 19.71 -11.85
C VAL A 41 -55.63 20.46 -11.52
N ARG A 42 -55.12 20.24 -10.30
CA ARG A 42 -53.79 20.66 -9.85
C ARG A 42 -53.13 19.46 -9.18
N SER A 43 -52.09 18.91 -9.80
CA SER A 43 -51.43 17.73 -9.28
C SER A 43 -50.59 18.08 -8.06
N ALA A 44 -50.79 17.33 -6.98
CA ALA A 44 -49.97 17.42 -5.79
C ALA A 44 -48.65 16.64 -5.90
N TYR A 45 -48.37 16.01 -7.05
CA TYR A 45 -47.25 15.09 -7.18
C TYR A 45 -45.88 15.76 -6.98
N LEU A 46 -45.75 17.05 -7.28
CA LEU A 46 -44.52 17.81 -6.99
C LEU A 46 -44.14 17.80 -5.50
N GLU A 47 -45.11 17.70 -4.57
CA GLU A 47 -44.81 17.53 -3.15
C GLU A 47 -44.09 16.20 -2.86
N HIS A 48 -44.42 15.15 -3.61
CA HIS A 48 -43.70 13.88 -3.53
C HIS A 48 -42.26 14.05 -4.04
N VAL A 49 -42.07 14.71 -5.18
CA VAL A 49 -40.74 14.97 -5.76
C VAL A 49 -39.86 15.79 -4.82
N ARG A 50 -40.41 16.80 -4.13
CA ARG A 50 -39.67 17.59 -3.12
C ARG A 50 -39.15 16.75 -1.96
N ARG A 51 -39.83 15.66 -1.58
CA ARG A 51 -39.33 14.74 -0.55
C ARG A 51 -38.20 13.84 -1.04
N LEU A 52 -38.12 13.60 -2.35
CA LEU A 52 -37.07 12.78 -2.96
C LEU A 52 -35.82 13.60 -3.29
N ALA A 53 -35.99 14.87 -3.61
CA ALA A 53 -34.92 15.75 -4.03
C ALA A 53 -33.97 16.09 -2.87
N PRO A 54 -32.64 16.10 -3.11
CA PRO A 54 -31.69 16.63 -2.13
C PRO A 54 -31.85 18.14 -2.00
N GLN A 55 -31.43 18.70 -0.86
CA GLN A 55 -31.38 20.16 -0.67
C GLN A 55 -30.37 20.85 -1.61
N THR A 56 -29.30 20.14 -1.99
CA THR A 56 -28.29 20.62 -2.94
C THR A 56 -27.77 19.42 -3.73
N LEU A 57 -27.74 19.54 -5.06
CA LEU A 57 -27.15 18.54 -5.93
C LEU A 57 -25.70 18.92 -6.25
N LEU A 58 -24.74 18.08 -5.86
CA LEU A 58 -23.31 18.32 -6.02
C LEU A 58 -22.72 17.49 -7.16
N ASP A 59 -21.81 18.09 -7.93
CA ASP A 59 -20.99 17.44 -8.97
C ASP A 59 -21.81 16.69 -10.04
N ARG A 60 -22.92 17.28 -10.49
CA ARG A 60 -23.81 16.71 -11.53
C ARG A 60 -24.09 17.64 -12.70
N ASP A 61 -23.28 18.68 -12.87
CA ASP A 61 -23.47 19.70 -13.92
C ASP A 61 -23.42 19.09 -15.33
N ALA A 62 -22.55 18.10 -15.55
CA ALA A 62 -22.42 17.42 -16.84
C ALA A 62 -23.67 16.59 -17.19
N GLU A 63 -24.24 15.89 -16.20
CA GLU A 63 -25.47 15.13 -16.37
C GLU A 63 -26.69 16.05 -16.58
N LEU A 64 -26.79 17.14 -15.80
CA LEU A 64 -27.82 18.16 -15.98
C LEU A 64 -27.74 18.84 -17.35
N ALA A 65 -26.54 19.20 -17.81
CA ALA A 65 -26.33 19.76 -19.14
C ALA A 65 -26.76 18.79 -20.25
N ARG A 66 -26.51 17.48 -20.05
CA ARG A 66 -26.97 16.45 -20.99
C ARG A 66 -28.50 16.32 -20.99
N LEU A 67 -29.15 16.37 -19.83
CA LEU A 67 -30.63 16.40 -19.76
C LEU A 67 -31.18 17.63 -20.47
N ALA A 68 -30.60 18.81 -20.22
CA ALA A 68 -31.01 20.04 -20.87
C ALA A 68 -30.86 19.97 -22.39
N ALA A 69 -29.71 19.49 -22.89
CA ALA A 69 -29.47 19.31 -24.32
C ALA A 69 -30.45 18.31 -24.95
N PHE A 70 -30.75 17.20 -24.26
CA PHE A 70 -31.76 16.24 -24.70
C PHE A 70 -33.15 16.88 -24.81
N CYS A 71 -33.53 17.68 -23.80
CA CYS A 71 -34.80 18.39 -23.79
C CYS A 71 -34.87 19.53 -24.82
N ALA A 72 -33.74 20.02 -25.33
CA ALA A 72 -33.69 21.04 -26.38
C ALA A 72 -33.76 20.47 -27.82
N GLY A 73 -33.43 19.19 -28.05
CA GLY A 73 -33.29 18.66 -29.43
C GLY A 73 -34.62 18.22 -30.07
N ASP A 74 -34.87 18.57 -31.34
CA ASP A 74 -36.18 18.43 -32.04
C ASP A 74 -36.76 17.01 -32.28
N GLN A 75 -36.18 15.96 -31.70
CA GLN A 75 -36.66 14.60 -31.94
C GLN A 75 -37.93 14.30 -31.12
N SER A 76 -39.08 14.19 -31.79
CA SER A 76 -40.31 13.63 -31.22
C SER A 76 -40.12 12.13 -30.92
N GLY A 77 -40.67 11.63 -29.81
CA GLY A 77 -40.54 10.21 -29.44
C GLY A 77 -39.12 9.75 -29.08
N ALA A 78 -38.22 10.66 -28.72
CA ALA A 78 -36.85 10.32 -28.32
C ALA A 78 -36.78 9.76 -26.90
N TYR A 79 -35.87 8.81 -26.66
CA TYR A 79 -35.63 8.24 -25.33
C TYR A 79 -34.20 8.49 -24.88
N LEU A 80 -34.06 8.97 -23.64
CA LEU A 80 -32.81 8.98 -22.91
C LEU A 80 -32.91 7.97 -21.78
N TRP A 81 -32.23 6.84 -21.95
CA TRP A 81 -32.20 5.77 -20.96
C TRP A 81 -30.86 5.74 -20.22
N TRP A 82 -30.89 5.90 -18.90
CA TRP A 82 -29.75 5.70 -18.01
C TRP A 82 -29.85 4.43 -17.17
N GLU A 83 -28.79 3.64 -17.19
CA GLU A 83 -28.54 2.58 -16.22
C GLU A 83 -27.66 3.10 -15.10
N ALA A 84 -28.08 2.87 -13.87
CA ALA A 84 -27.37 3.30 -12.67
C ALA A 84 -27.33 2.17 -11.65
N ARG A 85 -26.23 2.09 -10.90
CA ARG A 85 -26.12 1.20 -9.74
C ARG A 85 -26.87 1.80 -8.55
N PRO A 86 -27.30 0.97 -7.58
CA PRO A 86 -27.73 1.47 -6.28
C PRO A 86 -26.69 2.44 -5.70
N GLY A 87 -27.13 3.62 -5.29
CA GLY A 87 -26.26 4.66 -4.73
C GLY A 87 -25.64 5.64 -5.73
N ASP A 88 -25.82 5.45 -7.05
CA ASP A 88 -25.30 6.40 -8.06
C ASP A 88 -26.08 7.74 -8.11
N GLY A 89 -27.15 7.87 -7.30
CA GLY A 89 -27.89 9.12 -7.15
C GLY A 89 -28.88 9.41 -8.29
N ARG A 90 -29.37 8.39 -9.00
CA ARG A 90 -30.37 8.56 -10.09
C ARG A 90 -31.61 9.35 -9.67
N THR A 91 -32.20 8.97 -8.53
CA THR A 91 -33.38 9.60 -7.97
C THR A 91 -33.09 11.04 -7.58
N ALA A 92 -31.93 11.31 -6.98
CA ALA A 92 -31.50 12.65 -6.61
C ALA A 92 -31.31 13.56 -7.84
N LEU A 93 -30.68 13.04 -8.90
CA LEU A 93 -30.50 13.77 -10.16
C LEU A 93 -31.83 14.10 -10.84
N LEU A 94 -32.70 13.10 -11.02
CA LEU A 94 -33.97 13.29 -11.73
C LEU A 94 -34.98 14.12 -10.95
N SER A 95 -35.08 13.93 -9.62
CA SER A 95 -35.96 14.77 -8.78
C SER A 95 -35.49 16.22 -8.75
N TRP A 96 -34.17 16.47 -8.70
CA TRP A 96 -33.62 17.82 -8.83
C TRP A 96 -33.96 18.45 -10.18
N PHE A 97 -33.78 17.71 -11.28
CA PHE A 97 -34.11 18.16 -12.63
C PHE A 97 -35.60 18.50 -12.79
N VAL A 98 -36.50 17.68 -12.24
CA VAL A 98 -37.95 17.92 -12.30
C VAL A 98 -38.35 19.20 -11.54
N LEU A 99 -37.68 19.50 -10.41
CA LEU A 99 -37.91 20.72 -9.65
C LEU A 99 -37.26 21.96 -10.27
N HIS A 100 -36.20 21.78 -11.07
CA HIS A 100 -35.44 22.85 -11.71
C HIS A 100 -35.27 22.59 -13.22
N PRO A 101 -36.37 22.49 -13.99
CA PRO A 101 -36.26 22.24 -15.41
C PRO A 101 -35.64 23.45 -16.12
N PRO A 102 -34.86 23.24 -17.19
CA PRO A 102 -34.38 24.33 -18.04
C PRO A 102 -35.52 25.22 -18.56
N ALA A 103 -35.21 26.46 -18.91
CA ALA A 103 -36.19 27.37 -19.49
C ALA A 103 -36.83 26.76 -20.75
N GLY A 104 -38.16 26.88 -20.86
CA GLY A 104 -38.92 26.28 -21.97
C GLY A 104 -39.15 24.77 -21.85
N VAL A 105 -38.78 24.12 -20.74
CA VAL A 105 -39.06 22.69 -20.50
C VAL A 105 -40.13 22.53 -19.44
N ARG A 106 -41.13 21.70 -19.73
CA ARG A 106 -42.17 21.28 -18.79
C ARG A 106 -42.04 19.80 -18.50
N ALA A 107 -41.67 19.44 -17.27
CA ALA A 107 -41.51 18.06 -16.85
C ALA A 107 -42.81 17.49 -16.27
N VAL A 108 -43.20 16.30 -16.72
CA VAL A 108 -44.13 15.40 -16.03
C VAL A 108 -43.30 14.23 -15.53
N SER A 109 -43.52 13.80 -14.29
CA SER A 109 -42.64 12.81 -13.67
C SER A 109 -43.36 11.69 -12.97
N PHE A 110 -42.69 10.55 -12.87
CA PHE A 110 -43.07 9.44 -12.01
C PHE A 110 -41.83 8.75 -11.46
N PHE A 111 -41.79 8.55 -10.15
CA PHE A 111 -40.74 7.83 -9.44
C PHE A 111 -41.30 6.48 -8.99
N VAL A 112 -40.81 5.41 -9.60
CA VAL A 112 -41.19 4.03 -9.24
C VAL A 112 -40.66 3.72 -7.84
N ASN A 113 -41.44 3.00 -7.05
CA ASN A 113 -41.09 2.64 -5.68
C ASN A 113 -40.95 1.11 -5.56
N GLY A 114 -39.73 0.63 -5.31
CA GLY A 114 -39.40 -0.78 -5.19
C GLY A 114 -40.06 -1.55 -4.05
N ARG A 115 -40.96 -0.95 -3.26
CA ARG A 115 -41.77 -1.65 -2.26
C ARG A 115 -43.18 -2.04 -2.72
N ARG A 116 -43.59 -1.70 -3.95
CA ARG A 116 -44.95 -1.94 -4.47
C ARG A 116 -44.96 -3.07 -5.50
N THR A 117 -46.11 -3.71 -5.66
CA THR A 117 -46.32 -4.72 -6.71
C THR A 117 -46.41 -4.05 -8.09
N ALA A 118 -45.94 -4.71 -9.16
CA ALA A 118 -45.93 -4.16 -10.52
C ALA A 118 -47.30 -3.61 -10.97
N ARG A 119 -48.38 -4.36 -10.73
CA ARG A 119 -49.75 -3.91 -11.00
C ARG A 119 -50.10 -2.58 -10.29
N ARG A 120 -49.69 -2.42 -9.03
CA ARG A 120 -49.91 -1.17 -8.27
C ARG A 120 -49.01 -0.03 -8.75
N ASN A 121 -47.83 -0.33 -9.29
CA ASN A 121 -46.97 0.66 -9.92
C ASN A 121 -47.56 1.15 -11.23
N ARG A 122 -48.05 0.25 -12.09
CA ARG A 122 -48.75 0.60 -13.33
C ARG A 122 -49.99 1.47 -13.09
N ASP A 123 -50.86 1.05 -12.18
CA ASP A 123 -52.09 1.80 -11.91
C ASP A 123 -51.77 3.18 -11.28
N ALA A 124 -50.78 3.25 -10.38
CA ALA A 124 -50.30 4.52 -9.82
C ALA A 124 -49.64 5.41 -10.88
N PHE A 125 -48.90 4.84 -11.83
CA PHE A 125 -48.32 5.57 -12.95
C PHE A 125 -49.42 6.24 -13.78
N ILE A 126 -50.45 5.48 -14.15
CA ILE A 126 -51.56 6.04 -14.92
C ILE A 126 -52.25 7.17 -14.15
N ASP A 127 -52.63 6.94 -12.89
CA ASP A 127 -53.37 7.93 -12.11
C ASP A 127 -52.56 9.23 -11.91
N VAL A 128 -51.26 9.11 -11.57
CA VAL A 128 -50.36 10.26 -11.31
C VAL A 128 -49.99 11.01 -12.58
N VAL A 129 -49.64 10.31 -13.66
CA VAL A 129 -49.23 10.95 -14.91
C VAL A 129 -50.43 11.58 -15.59
N LEU A 130 -51.59 10.92 -15.58
CA LEU A 130 -52.82 11.47 -16.15
C LEU A 130 -53.23 12.77 -15.44
N GLU A 131 -53.17 12.81 -14.11
CA GLU A 131 -53.47 14.02 -13.33
C GLU A 131 -52.56 15.20 -13.74
N GLN A 132 -51.24 14.98 -13.81
CA GLN A 132 -50.26 15.98 -14.25
C GLN A 132 -50.53 16.45 -15.69
N LEU A 133 -50.83 15.54 -16.62
CA LEU A 133 -51.10 15.91 -18.02
C LEU A 133 -52.40 16.72 -18.16
N VAL A 134 -53.43 16.40 -17.39
CA VAL A 134 -54.71 17.14 -17.38
C VAL A 134 -54.50 18.56 -16.85
N GLU A 135 -53.72 18.72 -15.79
CA GLU A 135 -53.33 20.03 -15.26
C GLU A 135 -52.68 20.91 -16.33
N LEU A 136 -51.78 20.36 -17.16
CA LEU A 136 -51.10 21.12 -18.23
C LEU A 136 -52.03 21.66 -19.32
N THR A 137 -53.23 21.09 -19.42
CA THR A 137 -54.28 21.52 -20.36
C THR A 137 -55.37 22.38 -19.71
N ASP A 138 -55.22 22.73 -18.41
CA ASP A 138 -56.25 23.37 -17.57
C ASP A 138 -57.61 22.64 -17.64
N GLY A 139 -57.55 21.32 -17.80
CA GLY A 139 -58.73 20.46 -17.89
C GLY A 139 -59.23 19.98 -16.52
N SER A 140 -60.42 19.39 -16.53
CA SER A 140 -60.91 18.57 -15.43
C SER A 140 -60.57 17.10 -15.64
N MET A 141 -60.48 16.32 -14.56
CA MET A 141 -60.37 14.86 -14.69
C MET A 141 -61.56 14.32 -15.51
N PRO A 142 -61.34 13.36 -16.42
CA PRO A 142 -62.44 12.68 -17.08
C PRO A 142 -63.35 12.00 -16.05
N GLY A 143 -64.66 12.24 -16.14
CA GLY A 143 -65.63 11.52 -15.31
C GLY A 143 -65.67 10.04 -15.68
N HIS A 144 -65.76 9.15 -14.68
CA HIS A 144 -65.94 7.70 -14.85
C HIS A 144 -64.82 6.96 -15.62
N LEU A 145 -63.57 7.12 -15.20
CA LEU A 145 -62.44 6.34 -15.72
C LEU A 145 -62.43 4.90 -15.20
N THR A 146 -62.78 3.96 -16.07
CA THR A 146 -62.68 2.51 -15.83
C THR A 146 -61.26 2.00 -16.06
N GLU A 147 -60.93 0.83 -15.50
CA GLU A 147 -59.67 0.13 -15.75
C GLU A 147 -59.40 -0.05 -17.26
N SER A 148 -60.45 -0.27 -18.06
CA SER A 148 -60.38 -0.48 -19.51
C SER A 148 -60.15 0.79 -20.33
N THR A 149 -60.46 1.98 -19.79
CA THR A 149 -60.43 3.24 -20.56
C THR A 149 -59.28 4.16 -20.15
N ARG A 150 -58.76 4.01 -18.93
CA ARG A 150 -57.67 4.84 -18.36
C ARG A 150 -56.44 4.92 -19.25
N GLU A 151 -56.01 3.80 -19.83
CA GLU A 151 -54.84 3.74 -20.71
C GLU A 151 -55.04 4.54 -22.01
N ALA A 152 -56.16 4.34 -22.71
CA ALA A 152 -56.48 5.10 -23.91
C ALA A 152 -56.58 6.61 -23.62
N HIS A 153 -57.11 6.98 -22.45
CA HIS A 153 -57.13 8.37 -22.00
C HIS A 153 -55.72 8.93 -21.75
N LEU A 154 -54.85 8.16 -21.09
CA LEU A 154 -53.46 8.55 -20.86
C LEU A 154 -52.73 8.82 -22.19
N LEU A 155 -52.83 7.89 -23.14
CA LEU A 155 -52.18 8.01 -24.45
C LEU A 155 -52.64 9.27 -25.21
N ARG A 156 -53.94 9.54 -25.24
CA ARG A 156 -54.48 10.78 -25.81
C ARG A 156 -53.92 12.03 -25.13
N ARG A 157 -53.80 12.00 -23.79
CA ARG A 157 -53.35 13.16 -23.01
C ARG A 157 -51.88 13.50 -23.20
N TYR A 158 -51.01 12.54 -23.55
CA TYR A 158 -49.64 12.87 -23.93
C TYR A 158 -49.58 13.81 -25.13
N ALA A 159 -50.33 13.51 -26.18
CA ALA A 159 -50.36 14.33 -27.40
C ALA A 159 -50.96 15.72 -27.13
N GLU A 160 -52.08 15.79 -26.40
CA GLU A 160 -52.77 17.05 -26.09
C GLU A 160 -51.93 17.96 -25.18
N ALA A 161 -51.29 17.40 -24.15
CA ALA A 161 -50.43 18.15 -23.26
C ALA A 161 -49.16 18.62 -23.98
N ALA A 162 -48.58 17.80 -24.85
CA ALA A 162 -47.43 18.18 -25.66
C ALA A 162 -47.78 19.35 -26.60
N GLU A 163 -48.94 19.31 -27.25
CA GLU A 163 -49.44 20.40 -28.09
C GLU A 163 -49.73 21.67 -27.28
N ALA A 164 -50.33 21.54 -26.10
CA ALA A 164 -50.57 22.67 -25.20
C ALA A 164 -49.25 23.33 -24.76
N CYS A 165 -48.21 22.54 -24.45
CA CYS A 165 -46.88 23.07 -24.15
C CYS A 165 -46.28 23.78 -25.36
N ARG A 166 -46.33 23.17 -26.56
CA ARG A 166 -45.82 23.78 -27.80
C ARG A 166 -46.45 25.14 -28.08
N ARG A 167 -47.76 25.29 -27.90
CA ARG A 167 -48.46 26.58 -28.05
C ARG A 167 -47.98 27.65 -27.07
N ARG A 168 -47.41 27.26 -25.92
CA ARG A 168 -46.79 28.16 -24.94
C ARG A 168 -45.29 28.39 -25.18
N GLY A 169 -44.71 27.85 -26.25
CA GLY A 169 -43.27 27.86 -26.48
C GLY A 169 -42.50 26.94 -25.52
N GLU A 170 -43.19 26.00 -24.86
CA GLU A 170 -42.61 25.02 -23.96
C GLU A 170 -42.54 23.65 -24.62
N ARG A 171 -41.64 22.79 -24.14
CA ARG A 171 -41.56 21.39 -24.53
C ARG A 171 -41.89 20.49 -23.35
N LEU A 172 -42.86 19.59 -23.55
CA LEU A 172 -43.20 18.55 -22.58
C LEU A 172 -42.14 17.46 -22.58
N VAL A 173 -41.71 17.01 -21.40
CA VAL A 173 -40.78 15.89 -21.19
C VAL A 173 -41.37 14.97 -20.13
N LEU A 174 -41.35 13.66 -20.38
CA LEU A 174 -41.73 12.64 -19.39
C LEU A 174 -40.47 12.10 -18.70
N VAL A 175 -40.44 12.10 -17.37
CA VAL A 175 -39.32 11.60 -16.56
C VAL A 175 -39.80 10.41 -15.73
N VAL A 176 -39.22 9.22 -15.93
CA VAL A 176 -39.55 8.01 -15.18
C VAL A 176 -38.31 7.46 -14.49
N ASP A 177 -38.24 7.62 -13.16
CA ASP A 177 -37.13 7.08 -12.37
C ASP A 177 -37.44 5.67 -11.88
N GLY A 178 -36.49 4.74 -12.02
CA GLY A 178 -36.57 3.42 -11.41
C GLY A 178 -37.42 2.41 -12.18
N LEU A 179 -37.46 2.47 -13.52
CA LEU A 179 -38.21 1.51 -14.36
C LEU A 179 -37.84 0.05 -14.07
N GLY A 180 -36.61 -0.19 -13.60
CA GLY A 180 -36.15 -1.52 -13.17
C GLY A 180 -36.69 -2.02 -11.84
N GLU A 181 -37.43 -1.20 -11.10
CA GLU A 181 -38.16 -1.60 -9.89
C GLU A 181 -39.62 -1.98 -10.21
N ASP A 182 -40.00 -1.89 -11.49
CA ASP A 182 -41.25 -2.41 -12.00
C ASP A 182 -41.06 -3.90 -12.35
N ASP A 183 -41.07 -4.75 -11.31
CA ASP A 183 -40.85 -6.21 -11.41
C ASP A 183 -42.07 -6.94 -12.01
N GLY A 184 -42.54 -6.49 -13.18
CA GLY A 184 -43.65 -7.07 -13.94
C GLY A 184 -43.33 -8.41 -14.62
N THR A 185 -42.20 -9.05 -14.31
CA THR A 185 -41.74 -10.28 -14.99
C THR A 185 -42.44 -11.56 -14.53
N ASP A 186 -43.18 -11.50 -13.42
CA ASP A 186 -43.74 -12.70 -12.80
C ASP A 186 -45.26 -12.69 -12.98
N ALA A 187 -45.71 -13.33 -14.07
CA ALA A 187 -47.09 -13.69 -14.41
C ALA A 187 -48.07 -12.54 -14.75
N ARG A 188 -48.28 -12.34 -16.07
CA ARG A 188 -49.46 -11.68 -16.69
C ARG A 188 -49.70 -10.19 -16.34
N GLY A 189 -48.78 -9.52 -15.65
CA GLY A 189 -48.86 -8.08 -15.37
C GLY A 189 -48.42 -7.24 -16.58
N ALA A 190 -49.15 -6.16 -16.87
CA ALA A 190 -48.69 -5.12 -17.79
C ALA A 190 -47.67 -4.21 -17.08
N SER A 191 -46.58 -3.87 -17.77
CA SER A 191 -45.49 -3.03 -17.28
C SER A 191 -45.77 -1.53 -17.50
N ILE A 192 -45.12 -0.67 -16.71
CA ILE A 192 -45.06 0.78 -16.95
C ILE A 192 -44.38 1.05 -18.31
N ALA A 193 -43.38 0.25 -18.66
CA ALA A 193 -42.62 0.41 -19.90
C ALA A 193 -43.52 0.35 -21.16
N ALA A 194 -44.60 -0.45 -21.12
CA ALA A 194 -45.58 -0.55 -22.21
C ALA A 194 -46.53 0.67 -22.31
N LEU A 195 -46.63 1.49 -21.25
CA LEU A 195 -47.46 2.71 -21.22
C LEU A 195 -46.71 3.98 -21.63
N LEU A 196 -45.39 3.88 -21.86
CA LEU A 196 -44.60 5.01 -22.30
C LEU A 196 -44.98 5.37 -23.75
N PRO A 197 -44.98 6.66 -24.11
CA PRO A 197 -45.41 7.08 -25.44
C PRO A 197 -44.42 6.59 -26.51
N ALA A 198 -44.91 5.88 -27.52
CA ALA A 198 -44.13 5.59 -28.73
C ALA A 198 -43.95 6.86 -29.57
N ASP A 199 -45.02 7.65 -29.70
CA ASP A 199 -45.02 8.97 -30.32
C ASP A 199 -45.49 10.00 -29.29
N GLY A 200 -44.77 11.12 -29.16
CA GLY A 200 -45.14 12.18 -28.22
C GLY A 200 -43.92 12.85 -27.56
N PRO A 201 -44.03 13.27 -26.29
CA PRO A 201 -42.95 13.98 -25.62
C PRO A 201 -41.72 13.08 -25.49
N PRO A 202 -40.50 13.64 -25.56
CA PRO A 202 -39.29 12.91 -25.22
C PRO A 202 -39.38 12.33 -23.80
N VAL A 203 -38.80 11.14 -23.62
CA VAL A 203 -38.86 10.39 -22.36
C VAL A 203 -37.45 10.19 -21.79
N VAL A 204 -37.27 10.55 -20.53
CA VAL A 204 -36.06 10.26 -19.74
C VAL A 204 -36.40 9.11 -18.80
N VAL A 205 -35.67 8.01 -18.88
CA VAL A 205 -35.89 6.84 -18.02
C VAL A 205 -34.60 6.42 -17.31
N THR A 206 -34.72 5.96 -16.07
CA THR A 206 -33.62 5.27 -15.38
C THR A 206 -33.99 3.84 -15.02
N SER A 207 -33.01 2.94 -15.02
CA SER A 207 -33.17 1.56 -14.56
C SER A 207 -31.97 1.10 -13.74
N ALA A 208 -32.11 -0.05 -13.07
CA ALA A 208 -30.96 -0.76 -12.54
C ALA A 208 -30.12 -1.32 -13.70
N VAL A 209 -28.82 -1.49 -13.45
CA VAL A 209 -27.89 -2.14 -14.39
C VAL A 209 -28.41 -3.52 -14.79
N GLY A 210 -28.43 -3.80 -16.09
CA GLY A 210 -28.83 -5.11 -16.61
C GLY A 210 -30.33 -5.38 -16.59
N TRP A 211 -31.16 -4.36 -16.32
CA TRP A 211 -32.60 -4.46 -16.49
C TRP A 211 -32.95 -4.77 -17.97
N ARG A 212 -33.85 -5.72 -18.17
CA ARG A 212 -34.29 -6.14 -19.50
C ARG A 212 -35.65 -5.54 -19.81
N ILE A 213 -35.81 -5.04 -21.03
CA ILE A 213 -37.10 -4.53 -21.50
C ILE A 213 -38.14 -5.67 -21.43
N PRO A 214 -39.28 -5.47 -20.73
CA PRO A 214 -40.36 -6.45 -20.61
C PRO A 214 -40.90 -6.93 -21.97
N ALA A 215 -41.50 -8.13 -21.99
CA ALA A 215 -41.97 -8.77 -23.21
C ALA A 215 -43.25 -8.13 -23.79
N ASP A 216 -44.04 -7.46 -22.97
CA ASP A 216 -45.27 -6.76 -23.32
C ASP A 216 -45.03 -5.41 -24.03
N VAL A 217 -43.81 -4.88 -24.00
CA VAL A 217 -43.43 -3.70 -24.80
C VAL A 217 -43.41 -4.07 -26.29
N PRO A 218 -44.18 -3.39 -27.18
CA PRO A 218 -44.23 -3.72 -28.60
C PRO A 218 -42.84 -3.76 -29.28
N PRO A 219 -42.61 -4.64 -30.27
CA PRO A 219 -41.31 -4.76 -30.95
C PRO A 219 -40.82 -3.48 -31.64
N ASP A 220 -41.76 -2.64 -32.10
CA ASP A 220 -41.52 -1.38 -32.79
C ASP A 220 -41.37 -0.18 -31.85
N HIS A 221 -41.59 -0.37 -30.54
CA HIS A 221 -41.52 0.69 -29.53
C HIS A 221 -40.12 1.32 -29.47
N PRO A 222 -39.99 2.67 -29.44
CA PRO A 222 -38.69 3.34 -29.46
C PRO A 222 -37.75 2.92 -28.34
N LEU A 223 -38.26 2.61 -27.15
CA LEU A 223 -37.47 2.12 -26.02
C LEU A 223 -36.58 0.91 -26.39
N ARG A 224 -37.00 0.06 -27.34
CA ARG A 224 -36.20 -1.09 -27.82
C ARG A 224 -35.07 -0.68 -28.78
N ARG A 225 -35.18 0.47 -29.44
CA ARG A 225 -34.17 1.00 -30.38
C ARG A 225 -33.07 1.79 -29.67
N TRP A 226 -33.42 2.45 -28.56
CA TRP A 226 -32.48 3.27 -27.80
C TRP A 226 -31.67 2.41 -26.81
N ARG A 227 -30.36 2.67 -26.76
CA ARG A 227 -29.44 1.95 -25.85
C ARG A 227 -29.31 2.67 -24.52
N ALA A 228 -29.39 1.89 -23.44
CA ALA A 228 -29.04 2.35 -22.11
C ALA A 228 -27.62 2.92 -22.08
N ARG A 229 -27.47 4.06 -21.43
CA ARG A 229 -26.17 4.68 -21.14
C ARG A 229 -25.87 4.54 -19.67
N TRP A 230 -24.60 4.34 -19.35
CA TRP A 230 -24.16 4.30 -17.96
C TRP A 230 -24.22 5.70 -17.33
N LEU A 231 -24.91 5.81 -16.20
CA LEU A 231 -24.83 6.98 -15.34
C LEU A 231 -23.50 6.91 -14.56
N PRO A 232 -22.66 7.95 -14.61
CA PRO A 232 -21.41 7.96 -13.85
C PRO A 232 -21.67 7.84 -12.34
N ARG A 233 -20.87 7.02 -11.66
CA ARG A 233 -20.96 6.81 -10.19
C ARG A 233 -20.89 8.15 -9.47
N HIS A 234 -21.80 8.37 -8.53
CA HIS A 234 -21.68 9.51 -7.61
C HIS A 234 -20.61 9.18 -6.58
N VAL A 235 -19.54 9.97 -6.53
CA VAL A 235 -18.55 9.88 -5.44
C VAL A 235 -18.79 11.06 -4.53
N GLY A 236 -19.37 10.79 -3.36
CA GLY A 236 -19.73 11.82 -2.40
C GLY A 236 -18.49 12.57 -1.87
N PRO A 237 -18.66 13.79 -1.32
CA PRO A 237 -17.56 14.60 -0.77
C PRO A 237 -16.73 13.85 0.28
N GLU A 238 -17.40 13.07 1.13
CA GLU A 238 -16.78 12.25 2.19
C GLU A 238 -15.88 11.13 1.63
N GLU A 239 -16.34 10.44 0.58
CA GLU A 239 -15.54 9.39 -0.07
C GLU A 239 -14.32 9.99 -0.78
N ARG A 240 -14.47 11.16 -1.41
CA ARG A 240 -13.34 11.91 -1.97
C ARG A 240 -12.33 12.31 -0.89
N ARG A 241 -12.80 12.80 0.26
CA ARG A 241 -11.92 13.15 1.40
C ARG A 241 -11.17 11.93 1.91
N ARG A 242 -11.85 10.80 2.12
CA ARG A 242 -11.20 9.54 2.54
C ARG A 242 -10.15 9.07 1.54
N ALA A 243 -10.46 9.09 0.25
CA ALA A 243 -9.51 8.72 -0.79
C ALA A 243 -8.27 9.65 -0.82
N ALA A 244 -8.47 10.96 -0.63
CA ALA A 244 -7.39 11.93 -0.54
C ALA A 244 -6.53 11.73 0.71
N GLU A 245 -7.13 11.46 1.88
CA GLU A 245 -6.43 11.14 3.11
C GLU A 245 -5.60 9.86 2.98
N GLU A 246 -6.15 8.82 2.37
CA GLU A 246 -5.43 7.57 2.10
C GLU A 246 -4.27 7.77 1.13
N ALA A 247 -4.46 8.57 0.07
CA ALA A 247 -3.39 8.93 -0.85
C ALA A 247 -2.26 9.68 -0.13
N ALA A 248 -2.59 10.68 0.69
CA ALA A 248 -1.62 11.42 1.48
C ALA A 248 -0.87 10.53 2.48
N ARG A 249 -1.58 9.61 3.16
CA ARG A 249 -0.96 8.62 4.07
C ARG A 249 0.00 7.68 3.33
N ARG A 250 -0.36 7.24 2.12
CA ARG A 250 0.52 6.40 1.28
C ARG A 250 1.79 7.16 0.89
N GLU A 251 1.64 8.40 0.44
CA GLU A 251 2.78 9.24 0.07
C GLU A 251 3.73 9.49 1.25
N LEU A 252 3.19 9.74 2.44
CA LEU A 252 3.98 9.90 3.66
C LEU A 252 4.80 8.64 3.99
N ARG A 253 4.18 7.45 3.90
CA ARG A 253 4.87 6.16 4.14
C ARG A 253 6.00 5.93 3.13
N LEU A 254 5.79 6.27 1.86
CA LEU A 254 6.83 6.16 0.83
C LEU A 254 8.01 7.07 1.14
N ARG A 255 7.76 8.33 1.51
CA ARG A 255 8.81 9.27 1.91
C ARG A 255 9.57 8.82 3.16
N GLN A 256 8.89 8.22 4.13
CA GLN A 256 9.54 7.66 5.32
C GLN A 256 10.47 6.51 4.94
N ALA A 257 9.99 5.55 4.13
CA ALA A 257 10.80 4.43 3.66
C ALA A 257 12.03 4.89 2.84
N GLU A 258 11.90 5.93 2.02
CA GLU A 258 13.03 6.52 1.29
C GLU A 258 14.07 7.16 2.21
N ARG A 259 13.62 7.86 3.27
CA ARG A 259 14.54 8.44 4.27
C ARG A 259 15.30 7.35 5.00
N GLU A 260 14.62 6.30 5.46
CA GLU A 260 15.24 5.16 6.14
C GLU A 260 16.28 4.47 5.25
N ARG A 261 15.98 4.29 3.95
CA ARG A 261 16.96 3.75 2.98
C ARG A 261 18.19 4.64 2.84
N ARG A 262 18.01 5.95 2.69
CA ARG A 262 19.13 6.90 2.58
C ARG A 262 19.99 6.91 3.85
N GLU A 263 19.37 6.86 5.02
CA GLU A 263 20.09 6.76 6.28
C GLU A 263 20.86 5.44 6.40
N ALA A 264 20.26 4.32 6.00
CA ALA A 264 20.94 3.02 5.99
C ALA A 264 22.13 3.01 5.03
N GLU A 265 21.99 3.58 3.83
CA GLU A 265 23.08 3.73 2.87
C GLU A 265 24.21 4.62 3.40
N GLN A 266 23.87 5.73 4.07
CA GLN A 266 24.86 6.60 4.71
C GLN A 266 25.61 5.87 5.82
N ARG A 267 24.92 5.12 6.69
CA ARG A 267 25.54 4.30 7.74
C ARG A 267 26.48 3.25 7.13
N ALA A 268 26.04 2.54 6.08
CA ALA A 268 26.86 1.56 5.39
C ALA A 268 28.13 2.19 4.78
N ARG A 269 28.02 3.38 4.16
CA ARG A 269 29.19 4.11 3.64
C ARG A 269 30.14 4.56 4.75
N GLN A 270 29.61 5.04 5.87
CA GLN A 270 30.42 5.42 7.04
C GLN A 270 31.16 4.21 7.63
N GLU A 271 30.50 3.06 7.75
CA GLU A 271 31.13 1.82 8.19
C GLU A 271 32.23 1.36 7.23
N GLN A 272 31.99 1.41 5.92
CA GLN A 272 32.98 1.08 4.90
C GLN A 272 34.19 2.02 4.93
N ALA A 273 33.97 3.33 5.09
CA ALA A 273 35.04 4.30 5.23
C ALA A 273 35.87 4.04 6.51
N ALA A 274 35.21 3.76 7.64
CA ALA A 274 35.90 3.40 8.87
C ALA A 274 36.68 2.08 8.74
N GLU A 275 36.17 1.10 7.99
CA GLU A 275 36.87 -0.18 7.76
C GLU A 275 38.05 -0.05 6.80
N SER A 276 37.96 0.83 5.79
CA SER A 276 39.07 1.11 4.86
C SER A 276 40.23 1.85 5.55
N GLU A 277 39.93 2.83 6.40
CA GLU A 277 40.95 3.50 7.22
C GLU A 277 41.64 2.52 8.19
N ARG A 278 40.85 1.66 8.86
CA ARG A 278 41.38 0.64 9.79
C ARG A 278 42.27 -0.39 9.12
N THR A 279 41.95 -0.79 7.88
CA THR A 279 42.68 -1.81 7.12
C THR A 279 43.69 -1.23 6.13
N SER A 280 43.92 0.07 6.19
CA SER A 280 44.93 0.76 5.39
C SER A 280 46.30 0.09 5.52
N ARG A 281 47.10 0.14 4.44
CA ARG A 281 48.45 -0.46 4.40
C ARG A 281 49.33 0.06 5.54
N ALA A 282 49.21 1.34 5.88
CA ALA A 282 49.92 1.97 6.99
C ALA A 282 49.50 1.40 8.36
N ALA A 283 48.19 1.25 8.62
CA ALA A 283 47.69 0.68 9.87
C ALA A 283 48.11 -0.79 10.06
N ARG A 284 48.11 -1.57 8.98
CA ARG A 284 48.59 -2.97 8.99
C ARG A 284 50.09 -3.07 9.26
N ALA A 285 50.90 -2.21 8.62
CA ALA A 285 52.34 -2.16 8.84
C ALA A 285 52.68 -1.76 10.29
N GLU A 286 51.97 -0.78 10.83
CA GLU A 286 52.16 -0.34 12.22
C GLU A 286 51.75 -1.42 13.24
N ALA A 287 50.67 -2.16 12.98
CA ALA A 287 50.27 -3.29 13.81
C ALA A 287 51.33 -4.42 13.79
N ALA A 288 51.86 -4.76 12.61
CA ALA A 288 52.94 -5.73 12.47
C ALA A 288 54.20 -5.29 13.21
N ARG A 289 54.60 -4.02 13.08
CA ARG A 289 55.75 -3.43 13.80
C ARG A 289 55.59 -3.54 15.31
N ARG A 290 54.41 -3.24 15.85
CA ARG A 290 54.12 -3.36 17.29
C ARG A 290 54.17 -4.80 17.78
N ALA A 291 53.62 -5.74 17.01
CA ALA A 291 53.67 -7.16 17.33
C ALA A 291 55.12 -7.67 17.37
N SER A 292 55.91 -7.33 16.34
CA SER A 292 57.32 -7.75 16.24
C SER A 292 58.19 -7.13 17.33
N THR A 293 58.03 -5.84 17.62
CA THR A 293 58.80 -5.15 18.68
C THR A 293 58.52 -5.70 20.06
N LEU A 294 57.26 -6.02 20.36
CA LEU A 294 56.89 -6.64 21.62
C LEU A 294 57.52 -8.02 21.80
N VAL A 295 57.35 -8.90 20.80
CA VAL A 295 57.89 -10.27 20.86
C VAL A 295 59.42 -10.23 20.89
N GLY A 296 60.03 -9.38 20.07
CA GLY A 296 61.48 -9.14 20.05
C GLY A 296 62.01 -8.68 21.41
N GLY A 297 61.32 -7.77 22.09
CA GLY A 297 61.68 -7.31 23.43
C GLY A 297 61.70 -8.43 24.47
N TRP A 298 60.69 -9.30 24.46
CA TRP A 298 60.63 -10.46 25.37
C TRP A 298 61.68 -11.52 25.06
N ILE A 299 61.91 -11.84 23.78
CA ILE A 299 62.96 -12.78 23.37
C ILE A 299 64.33 -12.25 23.81
N LEU A 300 64.60 -10.95 23.59
CA LEU A 300 65.85 -10.34 24.01
C LEU A 300 66.04 -10.44 25.53
N ALA A 301 65.02 -10.15 26.32
CA ALA A 301 65.07 -10.28 27.78
C ALA A 301 65.33 -11.73 28.23
N LEU A 302 64.72 -12.72 27.58
CA LEU A 302 64.94 -14.14 27.87
C LEU A 302 66.34 -14.60 27.48
N VAL A 303 66.85 -14.16 26.33
CA VAL A 303 68.22 -14.47 25.89
C VAL A 303 69.24 -13.88 26.86
N VAL A 304 69.08 -12.62 27.27
CA VAL A 304 69.94 -11.98 28.28
C VAL A 304 69.89 -12.75 29.59
N THR A 305 68.70 -13.14 30.06
CA THR A 305 68.54 -13.94 31.29
C THR A 305 69.24 -15.30 31.17
N ALA A 306 69.11 -15.99 30.03
CA ALA A 306 69.76 -17.29 29.81
C ALA A 306 71.29 -17.17 29.81
N TRP A 307 71.84 -16.12 29.18
CA TRP A 307 73.28 -15.85 29.20
C TRP A 307 73.79 -15.43 30.58
N PHE A 308 73.00 -14.71 31.36
CA PHE A 308 73.37 -14.35 32.73
C PHE A 308 73.39 -15.58 33.64
N ALA A 309 72.40 -16.47 33.53
CA ALA A 309 72.27 -17.63 34.40
C ALA A 309 73.24 -18.77 34.06
N TRP A 310 73.52 -19.01 32.77
CA TRP A 310 74.37 -20.13 32.34
C TRP A 310 75.64 -19.71 31.62
N GLY A 311 75.75 -18.49 31.11
CA GLY A 311 76.88 -18.10 30.26
C GLY A 311 78.24 -18.12 30.97
N TRP A 312 78.26 -18.00 32.30
CA TRP A 312 79.49 -18.02 33.10
C TRP A 312 79.96 -19.43 33.45
N ASN A 313 79.02 -20.36 33.67
CA ASN A 313 79.33 -21.74 34.03
C ASN A 313 79.46 -22.62 32.78
N ASP A 314 78.61 -22.38 31.78
CA ASP A 314 78.51 -23.19 30.57
C ASP A 314 77.99 -22.36 29.37
N PRO A 315 78.90 -21.78 28.57
CA PRO A 315 78.51 -21.00 27.40
C PRO A 315 77.88 -21.87 26.29
N GLY A 316 78.01 -23.20 26.35
CA GLY A 316 77.40 -24.12 25.38
C GLY A 316 75.89 -24.21 25.57
N ILE A 317 75.43 -24.36 26.80
CA ILE A 317 73.99 -24.36 27.15
C ILE A 317 73.37 -23.02 26.76
N ALA A 318 74.02 -21.90 27.10
CA ALA A 318 73.50 -20.56 26.77
C ALA A 318 73.32 -20.35 25.25
N ARG A 319 74.25 -20.85 24.43
CA ARG A 319 74.14 -20.80 22.96
C ARG A 319 72.97 -21.63 22.41
N ILE A 320 72.75 -22.83 22.96
CA ILE A 320 71.63 -23.69 22.53
C ILE A 320 70.28 -23.05 22.91
N LEU A 321 70.15 -22.58 24.15
CA LEU A 321 68.95 -21.89 24.63
C LEU A 321 68.67 -20.63 23.80
N THR A 322 69.71 -19.88 23.43
CA THR A 322 69.57 -18.72 22.53
C THR A 322 68.97 -19.12 21.18
N GLY A 323 69.48 -20.19 20.56
CA GLY A 323 68.93 -20.71 19.29
C GLY A 323 67.47 -21.14 19.40
N GLN A 324 67.11 -21.84 20.47
CA GLN A 324 65.72 -22.27 20.72
C GLN A 324 64.78 -21.09 20.98
N LEU A 325 65.22 -20.08 21.76
CA LEU A 325 64.47 -18.86 22.03
C LEU A 325 64.26 -18.02 20.76
N LEU A 326 65.26 -17.96 19.87
CA LEU A 326 65.14 -17.28 18.58
C LEU A 326 64.16 -18.03 17.64
N LEU A 327 64.25 -19.36 17.56
CA LEU A 327 63.33 -20.21 16.77
C LEU A 327 61.88 -20.12 17.27
N GLY A 328 61.67 -20.27 18.58
CA GLY A 328 60.35 -20.10 19.19
C GLY A 328 59.85 -18.67 19.09
N GLY A 329 60.76 -17.70 19.17
CA GLY A 329 60.48 -16.29 18.94
C GLY A 329 59.97 -15.99 17.53
N LEU A 330 60.61 -16.55 16.50
CA LEU A 330 60.16 -16.47 15.11
C LEU A 330 58.76 -17.07 14.95
N GLY A 331 58.50 -18.23 15.57
CA GLY A 331 57.17 -18.84 15.62
C GLY A 331 56.13 -17.94 16.30
N ALA A 332 56.49 -17.28 17.41
CA ALA A 332 55.62 -16.35 18.11
C ALA A 332 55.32 -15.09 17.30
N VAL A 333 56.32 -14.52 16.59
CA VAL A 333 56.11 -13.42 15.65
C VAL A 333 55.15 -13.85 14.53
N ALA A 334 55.34 -15.01 13.91
CA ALA A 334 54.45 -15.51 12.86
C ALA A 334 53.01 -15.73 13.37
N GLY A 335 52.86 -16.30 14.57
CA GLY A 335 51.56 -16.52 15.21
C GLY A 335 50.83 -15.24 15.63
N LEU A 336 51.58 -14.16 15.91
CA LEU A 336 51.04 -12.88 16.39
C LEU A 336 50.82 -11.86 15.26
N VAL A 337 51.73 -11.78 14.29
CA VAL A 337 51.70 -10.77 13.21
C VAL A 337 50.54 -11.01 12.26
N VAL A 338 50.25 -12.26 11.88
CA VAL A 338 49.14 -12.55 10.95
C VAL A 338 47.79 -12.09 11.52
N PRO A 339 47.44 -12.41 12.78
CA PRO A 339 46.23 -11.85 13.39
C PRO A 339 46.31 -10.34 13.67
N ALA A 340 47.47 -9.80 14.03
CA ALA A 340 47.63 -8.35 14.27
C ALA A 340 47.40 -7.54 13.00
N VAL A 341 47.90 -8.00 11.84
CA VAL A 341 47.64 -7.41 10.52
C VAL A 341 46.16 -7.48 10.15
N ARG A 342 45.47 -8.57 10.49
CA ARG A 342 44.01 -8.67 10.30
C ARG A 342 43.23 -7.67 11.17
N LEU A 343 43.73 -7.36 12.36
CA LEU A 343 43.13 -6.39 13.27
C LEU A 343 43.47 -4.92 12.89
N GLY A 344 44.57 -4.67 12.16
CA GLY A 344 44.96 -3.34 11.70
C GLY A 344 45.09 -2.33 12.85
N ALA A 345 44.50 -1.15 12.70
CA ALA A 345 44.56 -0.07 13.70
C ALA A 345 43.97 -0.44 15.09
N ALA A 346 43.17 -1.50 15.19
CA ALA A 346 42.62 -1.99 16.45
C ALA A 346 43.65 -2.72 17.32
N TYR A 347 44.79 -3.14 16.74
CA TYR A 347 45.88 -3.74 17.49
C TYR A 347 46.69 -2.66 18.23
N ARG A 348 46.30 -2.40 19.49
CA ARG A 348 46.95 -1.46 20.40
C ARG A 348 47.38 -2.16 21.69
N PRO A 349 48.52 -2.86 21.69
CA PRO A 349 49.07 -3.43 22.92
C PRO A 349 49.28 -2.33 23.97
N ALA A 350 48.48 -2.33 25.04
CA ALA A 350 48.66 -1.41 26.16
C ALA A 350 49.76 -1.98 27.07
N LEU A 351 50.98 -1.44 26.98
CA LEU A 351 52.12 -1.84 27.82
C LEU A 351 51.92 -1.57 29.32
N ARG A 352 50.81 -0.95 29.74
CA ARG A 352 50.59 -0.45 31.10
C ARG A 352 50.06 -1.49 32.10
N SER A 353 49.61 -2.67 31.67
CA SER A 353 49.18 -3.72 32.61
C SER A 353 49.47 -5.13 32.09
N PRO A 354 50.57 -5.79 32.52
CA PRO A 354 50.92 -7.16 32.11
C PRO A 354 49.79 -8.17 32.37
N ALA A 355 48.97 -7.92 33.40
CA ALA A 355 47.83 -8.76 33.78
C ALA A 355 46.70 -8.82 32.73
N ALA A 356 46.60 -7.85 31.81
CA ALA A 356 45.55 -7.82 30.78
C ALA A 356 45.86 -8.71 29.55
N TRP A 357 47.03 -9.35 29.54
CA TRP A 357 47.60 -10.06 28.39
C TRP A 357 47.57 -11.58 28.54
N LEU A 358 47.51 -12.05 29.78
CA LEU A 358 47.55 -13.47 30.10
C LEU A 358 46.12 -13.95 30.37
N PRO A 359 45.65 -15.05 29.73
CA PRO A 359 44.48 -15.76 30.26
C PRO A 359 44.76 -16.17 31.71
N SER A 360 43.72 -16.54 32.46
CA SER A 360 43.75 -16.78 33.92
C SER A 360 45.15 -17.11 34.48
N PRO A 361 45.66 -16.38 35.49
CA PRO A 361 47.08 -16.38 35.85
C PRO A 361 47.67 -17.78 36.08
N ARG A 362 46.83 -18.74 36.52
CA ARG A 362 47.19 -20.15 36.69
C ARG A 362 47.48 -20.89 35.38
N ALA A 363 46.68 -20.70 34.33
CA ALA A 363 46.88 -21.35 33.03
C ALA A 363 48.10 -20.78 32.29
N ALA A 364 48.31 -19.47 32.43
CA ALA A 364 49.49 -18.80 31.91
C ALA A 364 50.78 -19.27 32.59
N LEU A 365 50.79 -19.35 33.92
CA LEU A 365 51.94 -19.85 34.69
C LEU A 365 52.23 -21.33 34.37
N ALA A 366 51.21 -22.19 34.28
CA ALA A 366 51.39 -23.60 33.95
C ALA A 366 52.00 -23.81 32.55
N ARG A 367 51.51 -23.06 31.54
CA ARG A 367 52.05 -23.13 30.17
C ARG A 367 53.45 -22.55 30.09
N GLY A 368 53.71 -21.41 30.76
CA GLY A 368 55.04 -20.80 30.83
C GLY A 368 56.05 -21.73 31.48
N ALA A 369 55.69 -22.38 32.59
CA ALA A 369 56.52 -23.36 33.28
C ALA A 369 56.81 -24.60 32.41
N ALA A 370 55.80 -25.13 31.69
CA ALA A 370 55.99 -26.26 30.79
C ALA A 370 56.93 -25.93 29.62
N VAL A 371 56.79 -24.73 29.02
CA VAL A 371 57.69 -24.27 27.95
C VAL A 371 59.11 -24.07 28.49
N LEU A 372 59.26 -23.46 29.66
CA LEU A 372 60.56 -23.26 30.29
C LEU A 372 61.23 -24.61 30.63
N ALA A 373 60.49 -25.56 31.20
CA ALA A 373 60.99 -26.90 31.50
C ALA A 373 61.41 -27.64 30.22
N PHE A 374 60.63 -27.53 29.14
CA PHE A 374 60.98 -28.11 27.84
C PHE A 374 62.26 -27.50 27.26
N LEU A 375 62.41 -26.17 27.32
CA LEU A 375 63.61 -25.47 26.84
C LEU A 375 64.85 -25.82 27.67
N VAL A 376 64.74 -25.84 29.00
CA VAL A 376 65.87 -26.16 29.89
C VAL A 376 66.26 -27.63 29.78
N LEU A 377 65.30 -28.56 29.84
CA LEU A 377 65.58 -29.99 29.74
C LEU A 377 66.08 -30.36 28.34
N GLY A 378 65.45 -29.83 27.29
CA GLY A 378 65.91 -30.02 25.92
C GLY A 378 67.28 -29.38 25.65
N GLY A 379 67.56 -28.23 26.25
CA GLY A 379 68.86 -27.55 26.19
C GLY A 379 69.97 -28.33 26.89
N ALA A 380 69.71 -28.86 28.09
CA ALA A 380 70.66 -29.69 28.83
C ALA A 380 70.97 -31.00 28.10
N LEU A 381 69.95 -31.71 27.61
CA LEU A 381 70.13 -32.94 26.83
C LEU A 381 70.90 -32.69 25.51
N ALA A 382 70.64 -31.57 24.84
CA ALA A 382 71.38 -31.17 23.64
C ALA A 382 72.83 -30.78 23.93
N HIS A 383 73.11 -30.26 25.12
CA HIS A 383 74.45 -29.88 25.57
C HIS A 383 75.30 -31.10 25.93
N ASP A 384 74.80 -31.98 26.80
CA ASP A 384 75.47 -33.25 27.17
C ASP A 384 75.83 -34.06 25.91
N TYR A 385 74.94 -34.04 24.92
CA TYR A 385 75.19 -34.68 23.64
C TYR A 385 76.30 -33.99 22.82
N ARG A 386 76.34 -32.65 22.78
CA ARG A 386 77.40 -31.95 22.04
C ARG A 386 78.77 -32.23 22.64
N LEU A 387 78.89 -32.36 23.95
CA LEU A 387 80.14 -32.81 24.58
C LEU A 387 80.48 -34.24 24.15
N ALA A 388 79.54 -35.18 24.27
CA ALA A 388 79.76 -36.58 23.88
C ALA A 388 80.08 -36.76 22.38
N ARG A 389 79.59 -35.86 21.52
CA ARG A 389 79.92 -35.83 20.08
C ARG A 389 81.28 -35.19 19.82
N HIS A 390 81.66 -34.15 20.56
CA HIS A 390 82.95 -33.50 20.38
C HIS A 390 84.09 -34.45 20.77
N GLU A 391 83.91 -35.23 21.84
CA GLU A 391 84.85 -36.29 22.24
C GLU A 391 84.99 -37.37 21.15
N ARG A 392 83.88 -37.85 20.59
CA ARG A 392 83.89 -38.85 19.49
C ARG A 392 84.45 -38.31 18.18
N LEU A 393 84.16 -37.06 17.81
CA LEU A 393 84.71 -36.43 16.61
C LEU A 393 86.22 -36.23 16.71
N ILE A 394 86.77 -36.01 17.91
CA ILE A 394 88.22 -35.99 18.14
C ILE A 394 88.81 -37.39 17.95
N GLU A 395 88.13 -38.43 18.41
CA GLU A 395 88.50 -39.85 18.19
C GLU A 395 88.44 -40.25 16.70
N GLU A 396 87.41 -39.82 15.97
CA GLU A 396 87.23 -40.11 14.54
C GLU A 396 88.12 -39.24 13.63
N LEU A 397 88.46 -37.99 13.99
CA LEU A 397 89.44 -37.19 13.24
C LEU A 397 90.85 -37.78 13.31
N VAL A 398 91.16 -38.55 14.35
CA VAL A 398 92.41 -39.34 14.48
C VAL A 398 92.35 -40.63 13.64
N ARG A 399 91.16 -41.15 13.32
CA ARG A 399 90.93 -42.33 12.46
C ARG A 399 90.28 -41.93 11.14
N ARG A 400 91.12 -41.60 10.16
CA ARG A 400 90.75 -41.11 8.83
C ARG A 400 89.96 -42.14 8.00
N GLU A 401 88.68 -42.36 8.29
CA GLU A 401 87.76 -43.12 7.43
C GLU A 401 86.36 -42.49 7.40
N GLN A 402 85.89 -42.17 6.19
CA GLN A 402 84.55 -41.62 5.95
C GLN A 402 83.49 -42.69 6.23
N GLN A 403 82.92 -42.68 7.43
CA GLN A 403 81.70 -43.44 7.72
C GLN A 403 80.48 -42.52 7.79
N LEU A 404 79.35 -43.06 7.32
CA LEU A 404 78.02 -42.47 7.42
C LEU A 404 77.67 -42.19 8.89
N PRO A 405 76.84 -41.17 9.20
CA PRO A 405 76.49 -40.82 10.57
C PRO A 405 75.92 -42.05 11.29
N GLY A 406 76.50 -42.39 12.43
CA GLY A 406 76.04 -43.51 13.24
C GLY A 406 74.57 -43.35 13.64
N PHE A 407 73.87 -44.47 13.90
CA PHE A 407 72.45 -44.46 14.31
C PHE A 407 72.16 -43.45 15.44
N GLY A 408 73.09 -43.30 16.39
CA GLY A 408 73.01 -42.30 17.44
C GLY A 408 73.04 -40.84 16.94
N GLU A 409 73.85 -40.52 15.93
CA GLU A 409 73.88 -39.18 15.32
C GLU A 409 72.60 -38.84 14.55
N VAL A 410 72.06 -39.82 13.81
CA VAL A 410 70.77 -39.65 13.12
C VAL A 410 69.65 -39.42 14.12
N LEU A 411 69.58 -40.22 15.19
CA LEU A 411 68.58 -40.07 16.25
C LEU A 411 68.67 -38.69 16.92
N THR A 412 69.88 -38.14 17.09
CA THR A 412 70.06 -36.82 17.68
C THR A 412 69.75 -35.67 16.73
N LEU A 413 70.08 -35.78 15.44
CA LEU A 413 69.62 -34.80 14.46
C LEU A 413 68.08 -34.75 14.44
N VAL A 414 67.43 -35.92 14.51
CA VAL A 414 65.97 -36.01 14.67
C VAL A 414 65.52 -35.37 15.98
N PHE A 415 66.19 -35.61 17.11
CA PHE A 415 65.83 -35.00 18.40
C PHE A 415 65.98 -33.47 18.40
N LEU A 416 67.09 -32.92 17.86
CA LEU A 416 67.29 -31.47 17.73
C LEU A 416 66.26 -30.83 16.79
N LEU A 417 65.89 -31.53 15.71
CA LEU A 417 64.80 -31.10 14.83
C LEU A 417 63.45 -31.12 15.54
N LEU A 418 63.16 -32.13 16.36
CA LEU A 418 61.94 -32.21 17.17
C LEU A 418 61.89 -31.10 18.23
N VAL A 419 63.00 -30.79 18.89
CA VAL A 419 63.08 -29.68 19.86
C VAL A 419 62.92 -28.33 19.16
N GLY A 420 63.57 -28.14 18.01
CA GLY A 420 63.40 -26.94 17.18
C GLY A 420 61.96 -26.78 16.67
N ALA A 421 61.35 -27.84 16.15
CA ALA A 421 59.96 -27.86 15.72
C ALA A 421 59.01 -27.61 16.90
N GLY A 422 59.27 -28.21 18.06
CA GLY A 422 58.53 -28.00 19.30
C GLY A 422 58.59 -26.54 19.77
N ALA A 423 59.76 -25.91 19.70
CA ALA A 423 59.92 -24.49 20.01
C ALA A 423 59.09 -23.60 19.05
N VAL A 424 59.10 -23.89 17.74
CA VAL A 424 58.29 -23.18 16.74
C VAL A 424 56.80 -23.35 17.01
N VAL A 425 56.32 -24.58 17.26
CA VAL A 425 54.91 -24.85 17.58
C VAL A 425 54.48 -24.17 18.88
N ALA A 426 55.31 -24.24 19.92
CA ALA A 426 55.06 -23.54 21.19
C ALA A 426 54.97 -22.02 20.98
N GLY A 427 55.91 -21.45 20.20
CA GLY A 427 55.89 -20.04 19.80
C GLY A 427 54.59 -19.64 19.11
N LEU A 428 54.16 -20.43 18.11
CA LEU A 428 52.90 -20.20 17.38
C LEU A 428 51.69 -20.20 18.32
N LEU A 429 51.60 -21.17 19.22
CA LEU A 429 50.49 -21.29 20.18
C LEU A 429 50.46 -20.11 21.16
N VAL A 430 51.63 -19.69 21.66
CA VAL A 430 51.75 -18.51 22.53
C VAL A 430 51.31 -17.25 21.77
N GLY A 431 51.81 -17.06 20.55
CA GLY A 431 51.44 -15.93 19.68
C GLY A 431 49.93 -15.86 19.41
N GLN A 432 49.29 -16.99 19.10
CA GLN A 432 47.84 -17.05 18.90
C GLN A 432 47.06 -16.74 20.16
N SER A 433 47.50 -17.27 21.31
CA SER A 433 46.82 -17.05 22.59
C SER A 433 46.88 -15.58 23.05
N ALA A 434 47.97 -14.87 22.74
CA ALA A 434 48.14 -13.46 23.06
C ALA A 434 47.16 -12.53 22.30
N VAL A 435 46.58 -13.00 21.19
CA VAL A 435 45.64 -12.22 20.37
C VAL A 435 44.19 -12.44 20.80
N ALA A 436 43.86 -13.59 21.41
CA ALA A 436 42.48 -13.95 21.74
C ALA A 436 41.70 -12.87 22.53
N PRO A 437 42.27 -12.21 23.56
CA PRO A 437 41.57 -11.13 24.27
C PRO A 437 41.23 -9.93 23.37
N TRP A 438 42.07 -9.64 22.38
CA TRP A 438 41.88 -8.53 21.45
C TRP A 438 40.82 -8.83 20.40
N GLN A 439 40.77 -10.07 19.90
CA GLN A 439 39.67 -10.51 19.04
C GLN A 439 38.33 -10.44 19.77
N GLN A 440 38.31 -10.82 21.04
CA GLN A 440 37.10 -10.77 21.85
C GLN A 440 36.63 -9.32 22.07
N ARG A 441 37.51 -8.41 22.52
CA ARG A 441 37.17 -6.99 22.68
C ARG A 441 36.72 -6.35 21.36
N HIS A 442 37.31 -6.74 20.24
CA HIS A 442 36.87 -6.25 18.93
C HIS A 442 35.47 -6.74 18.56
N ARG A 443 35.15 -8.02 18.85
CA ARG A 443 33.81 -8.57 18.65
C ARG A 443 32.78 -7.87 19.56
N GLU A 444 33.14 -7.58 20.80
CA GLU A 444 32.28 -6.86 21.75
C GLU A 444 32.04 -5.41 21.30
N ALA A 445 33.06 -4.70 20.84
CA ALA A 445 32.91 -3.35 20.28
C ALA A 445 32.04 -3.32 19.02
N ARG A 446 32.10 -4.35 18.16
CA ARG A 446 31.17 -4.49 17.01
C ARG A 446 29.72 -4.72 17.46
N ARG A 447 29.49 -5.43 18.57
CA ARG A 447 28.15 -5.70 19.10
C ARG A 447 27.52 -4.47 19.78
N SER A 448 28.32 -3.61 20.39
CA SER A 448 27.83 -2.42 21.10
C SER A 448 27.70 -1.17 20.23
N GLY A 449 28.16 -1.19 18.98
CA GLY A 449 28.11 -0.04 18.06
C GLY A 449 29.02 1.13 18.46
N LEU A 450 29.85 0.97 19.50
CA LEU A 450 30.75 2.01 19.98
C LEU A 450 32.09 1.91 19.23
N PRO A 451 32.68 3.04 18.77
CA PRO A 451 34.02 3.02 18.22
C PRO A 451 35.00 2.51 19.29
N ALA A 452 35.84 1.54 18.93
CA ALA A 452 36.79 0.87 19.83
C ALA A 452 37.95 1.77 20.31
N THR A 453 37.72 3.07 20.46
CA THR A 453 38.74 4.06 20.83
C THR A 453 38.17 5.11 21.77
N ARG A 454 38.39 4.93 23.08
CA ARG A 454 39.09 5.90 23.93
C ARG A 454 39.36 5.26 25.31
N PRO A 455 40.61 5.20 25.77
CA PRO A 455 40.90 4.94 27.17
C PRO A 455 40.55 6.19 27.98
N GLY A 456 39.61 6.06 28.92
CA GLY A 456 39.38 6.90 30.08
C GLY A 456 39.47 8.43 29.90
N HIS A 457 38.32 9.06 29.66
CA HIS A 457 38.02 10.28 30.40
C HIS A 457 37.03 9.87 31.51
N PRO A 458 37.32 10.12 32.80
CA PRO A 458 36.35 9.86 33.85
C PRO A 458 35.13 10.71 33.60
N THR A 459 33.97 10.06 33.54
CA THR A 459 32.67 10.69 33.59
C THR A 459 32.56 11.46 34.90
N GLU A 460 32.61 12.79 34.84
CA GLU A 460 32.14 13.65 35.92
C GLU A 460 30.69 13.25 36.23
N ARG A 461 30.46 12.86 37.49
CA ARG A 461 29.11 12.66 38.03
C ARG A 461 28.41 14.01 38.02
N PRO A 462 27.14 14.10 37.59
CA PRO A 462 26.36 15.30 37.85
C PRO A 462 26.15 15.39 39.37
N GLY A 463 26.69 16.45 39.97
CA GLY A 463 26.49 16.79 41.37
C GLY A 463 25.00 16.92 41.67
N GLY A 464 24.56 16.21 42.69
CA GLY A 464 23.23 16.36 43.26
C GLY A 464 23.05 17.77 43.82
N ALA A 465 21.88 18.33 43.52
CA ALA A 465 21.37 19.52 44.16
C ALA A 465 21.11 19.24 45.66
N ALA A 466 21.76 20.04 46.51
CA ALA A 466 21.32 20.36 47.86
C ALA A 466 21.71 21.83 48.09
N GLY A 467 20.71 22.67 48.32
CA GLY A 467 20.81 24.12 48.45
C GLY A 467 19.59 24.80 47.84
#